data_AF-A0A969Y0T1-F1
#
_entry.id   AF-A0A969Y0T1-F1
#
_cell.length_a   1.000
_cell.length_b   1.000
_cell.length_c   1.000
_cell.angle_alpha   90.00
_cell.angle_beta   90.00
_cell.angle_gamma   90.00
#
_symmetry.space_group_name_H-M   'P 1'
#
loop_
_entity.id
_entity.type
_entity.pdbx_description
1 polymer ?
#
loop_
_entity_poly.entity_id
_entity_poly.type
_entity_poly.pdbx_seq_one_letter_code
_entity_poly.pdbx_strand_id
1 'polypeptide(L)'
;MILKKDKKFHLAWKKILKYLSAFFILIFFILILFNFDFIKINLLKQKISFDPDINFSQEAINLTLSSPIKNATIYYTKDGATPNESSDKYQNPIEIKESTTLKFVLYKKGKQLGAVQTHDVFINTQHDLAVISLSTDPVNLWDEEIGIYTEKNYAKKGKEWERNGVINFYEEDGTRGFSREVGIRIHGGGTRGLPQKSFRILITNKENNQTLKYPLFPDGKVQNFNSFILRNAGGDWSHTHLRDALMQEIVEDANLTVDLQDYRPAVLYLNGQYWGLYDIRERYDQDYFSNHYGADAKRVNIYYVPHDVGVDRGRIKLDEGKDTGGVELYNKLFDQTKSCQSCTDLNNLQQYLDPINYRDYLITELHFNNFDWPYGNAKLWRYETNAFEPNAPYGLDGRFRWLLFDLDVGFGAGKQSEEDMQRSARANPYQDRLVDDHFPFRNLFYNYSFANEFVNQYADLLNTSFKYENVVAKIDELAGAIDSEMPRQIERWHNKETWPGIINNQENIDKIKSIGSYEEWKNNVELLKVYAYWRPIYMKEHTIKFFNLSGMSNISINTNNPACGSIKVNSIVIDKEQMPWVGEYFNDVRIDVEAISSAGCKFVSWTGDIESDNEKINFLLDANINLIANYK
;
A
#
# COMPACT_ATOMS: atom_id res chain seq x y z
N MET A 1 42.45 -69.97 33.80
CA MET A 1 41.74 -69.00 34.67
C MET A 1 41.52 -67.74 33.86
N ILE A 2 40.24 -67.44 33.60
CA ILE A 2 39.71 -66.51 32.61
C ILE A 2 40.18 -65.06 32.86
N LEU A 3 40.81 -64.43 31.86
CA LEU A 3 40.93 -62.97 31.78
C LEU A 3 39.53 -62.39 31.52
N LYS A 4 38.79 -62.06 32.58
CA LYS A 4 37.58 -61.23 32.49
C LYS A 4 38.00 -59.83 32.00
N LYS A 5 38.00 -59.62 30.69
CA LYS A 5 38.11 -58.29 30.07
C LYS A 5 36.95 -57.43 30.61
N ASP A 6 37.32 -56.41 31.35
CA ASP A 6 36.46 -55.61 32.20
C ASP A 6 35.49 -54.75 31.37
N LYS A 7 34.23 -55.21 31.22
CA LYS A 7 33.15 -54.49 30.54
C LYS A 7 32.91 -53.09 31.13
N LYS A 8 33.24 -52.86 32.43
CA LYS A 8 33.14 -51.52 33.04
C LYS A 8 34.16 -50.56 32.46
N PHE A 9 35.38 -51.02 32.20
CA PHE A 9 36.45 -50.20 31.62
C PHE A 9 36.08 -49.73 30.20
N HIS A 10 35.50 -50.62 29.40
CA HIS A 10 35.10 -50.29 28.03
C HIS A 10 33.90 -49.32 27.97
N LEU A 11 32.94 -49.44 28.91
CA LEU A 11 31.81 -48.52 29.02
C LEU A 11 32.25 -47.14 29.53
N ALA A 12 33.20 -47.10 30.48
CA ALA A 12 33.81 -45.86 30.95
C ALA A 12 34.57 -45.14 29.83
N TRP A 13 35.35 -45.87 29.04
CA TRP A 13 36.06 -45.32 27.87
C TRP A 13 35.12 -44.75 26.80
N LYS A 14 33.99 -45.42 26.51
CA LYS A 14 32.97 -44.87 25.59
C LYS A 14 32.31 -43.59 26.12
N LYS A 15 32.07 -43.49 27.43
CA LYS A 15 31.58 -42.25 28.05
C LYS A 15 32.63 -41.14 27.93
N ILE A 16 33.90 -41.42 28.24
CA ILE A 16 35.00 -40.46 28.13
C ILE A 16 35.14 -39.94 26.68
N LEU A 17 35.09 -40.83 25.68
CA LEU A 17 35.10 -40.45 24.26
C LEU A 17 33.92 -39.55 23.88
N LYS A 18 32.71 -39.82 24.39
CA LYS A 18 31.52 -38.99 24.15
C LYS A 18 31.63 -37.61 24.81
N TYR A 19 32.20 -37.52 26.00
CA TYR A 19 32.47 -36.24 26.66
C TYR A 19 33.58 -35.47 25.95
N LEU A 20 34.65 -36.14 25.50
CA LEU A 20 35.70 -35.53 24.69
C LEU A 20 35.14 -34.99 23.36
N SER A 21 34.30 -35.75 22.65
CA SER A 21 33.69 -35.28 21.40
C SER A 21 32.77 -34.07 21.63
N ALA A 22 31.96 -34.09 22.69
CA ALA A 22 31.11 -32.96 23.05
C ALA A 22 31.94 -31.72 23.45
N PHE A 23 33.06 -31.93 24.14
CA PHE A 23 33.99 -30.87 24.52
C PHE A 23 34.70 -30.25 23.31
N PHE A 24 35.13 -31.06 22.34
CA PHE A 24 35.71 -30.55 21.09
C PHE A 24 34.68 -29.80 20.23
N ILE A 25 33.43 -30.27 20.16
CA ILE A 25 32.33 -29.56 19.49
C ILE A 25 32.07 -28.22 20.18
N LEU A 26 32.02 -28.19 21.51
CA LEU A 26 31.84 -26.96 22.29
C LEU A 26 32.99 -25.97 22.06
N ILE A 27 34.25 -26.43 22.06
CA ILE A 27 35.41 -25.59 21.75
C ILE A 27 35.32 -25.05 20.31
N PHE A 28 34.91 -25.87 19.35
CA PHE A 28 34.74 -25.45 17.96
C PHE A 28 33.67 -24.36 17.83
N PHE A 29 32.52 -24.51 18.50
CA PHE A 29 31.49 -23.47 18.56
C PHE A 29 31.97 -22.19 19.27
N ILE A 30 32.70 -22.31 20.37
CA ILE A 30 33.30 -21.17 21.07
C ILE A 30 34.30 -20.44 20.15
N LEU A 31 35.16 -21.18 19.42
CA LEU A 31 36.11 -20.60 18.47
C LEU A 31 35.41 -19.91 17.29
N ILE A 32 34.28 -20.44 16.83
CA ILE A 32 33.45 -19.78 15.82
C ILE A 32 32.87 -18.47 16.38
N LEU A 33 32.28 -18.50 17.58
CA LEU A 33 31.73 -17.30 18.24
C LEU A 33 32.80 -16.22 18.47
N PHE A 34 33.98 -16.60 18.97
CA PHE A 34 35.11 -15.69 19.13
C PHE A 34 35.61 -15.12 17.80
N ASN A 35 35.65 -15.91 16.72
CA ASN A 35 36.00 -15.41 15.40
C ASN A 35 34.93 -14.43 14.87
N PHE A 36 33.65 -14.69 15.08
CA PHE A 36 32.57 -13.78 14.70
C PHE A 36 32.64 -12.46 15.45
N ASP A 37 32.83 -12.48 16.78
CA ASP A 37 33.00 -11.26 17.57
C ASP A 37 34.27 -10.50 17.17
N PHE A 38 35.37 -11.21 16.89
CA PHE A 38 36.61 -10.60 16.42
C PHE A 38 36.47 -9.95 15.04
N ILE A 39 35.75 -10.58 14.11
CA ILE A 39 35.44 -10.02 12.78
C ILE A 39 34.52 -8.80 12.92
N LYS A 40 33.48 -8.88 13.75
CA LYS A 40 32.53 -7.77 14.01
C LYS A 40 33.23 -6.58 14.66
N ILE A 41 34.11 -6.82 15.63
CA ILE A 41 34.97 -5.81 16.25
C ILE A 41 35.94 -5.21 15.21
N ASN A 42 36.50 -6.00 14.29
CA ASN A 42 37.39 -5.50 13.24
C ASN A 42 36.68 -4.74 12.12
N LEU A 43 35.39 -5.01 11.86
CA LEU A 43 34.54 -4.22 10.96
C LEU A 43 34.15 -2.88 11.62
N LEU A 44 33.78 -2.90 12.91
CA LEU A 44 33.51 -1.69 13.69
C LEU A 44 34.73 -0.76 13.81
N LYS A 45 35.95 -1.32 13.80
CA LYS A 45 37.23 -0.59 13.82
C LYS A 45 37.54 0.20 12.52
N GLN A 46 36.64 0.24 11.53
CA GLN A 46 36.87 0.92 10.25
C GLN A 46 35.86 2.05 9.99
N LYS A 47 35.01 2.40 10.97
CA LYS A 47 34.03 3.48 10.82
C LYS A 47 34.71 4.85 10.91
N ILE A 48 34.51 5.70 9.92
CA ILE A 48 34.97 7.09 9.94
C ILE A 48 34.15 7.85 10.98
N SER A 49 34.81 8.68 11.79
CA SER A 49 34.14 9.56 12.73
C SER A 49 33.96 10.94 12.13
N PHE A 50 32.79 11.54 12.38
CA PHE A 50 32.34 12.82 11.86
C PHE A 50 32.30 13.85 13.01
N ASP A 51 32.75 15.07 12.76
CA ASP A 51 32.62 16.19 13.69
C ASP A 51 32.24 17.47 12.92
N PRO A 52 31.02 18.01 13.11
CA PRO A 52 29.96 17.48 13.97
C PRO A 52 29.35 16.18 13.42
N ASP A 53 28.91 15.26 14.31
CA ASP A 53 28.14 14.06 13.93
C ASP A 53 26.64 14.37 13.95
N ILE A 54 26.19 15.16 12.96
CA ILE A 54 24.79 15.60 12.82
C ILE A 54 24.31 15.38 11.40
N ASN A 55 23.01 15.06 11.25
CA ASN A 55 22.37 14.94 9.94
C ASN A 55 21.59 16.20 9.53
N PHE A 56 21.12 17.00 10.48
CA PHE A 56 20.32 18.20 10.22
C PHE A 56 20.98 19.42 10.83
N SER A 57 21.07 20.52 10.07
CA SER A 57 21.61 21.80 10.51
C SER A 57 20.86 22.95 9.85
N GLN A 58 20.69 24.06 10.56
CA GLN A 58 20.12 25.30 9.98
C GLN A 58 21.18 26.16 9.28
N GLU A 59 22.45 25.97 9.63
CA GLU A 59 23.57 26.74 9.08
C GLU A 59 24.55 25.81 8.36
N ALA A 60 25.37 26.40 7.49
CA ALA A 60 26.47 25.68 6.85
C ALA A 60 27.43 25.10 7.91
N ILE A 61 27.95 23.89 7.65
CA ILE A 61 28.85 23.20 8.57
C ILE A 61 30.22 22.94 7.94
N ASN A 62 31.24 22.83 8.79
CA ASN A 62 32.56 22.35 8.40
C ASN A 62 32.77 20.94 8.97
N LEU A 63 32.60 19.93 8.12
CA LEU A 63 32.68 18.54 8.50
C LEU A 63 34.15 18.08 8.59
N THR A 64 34.59 17.77 9.80
CA THR A 64 35.90 17.17 10.06
C THR A 64 35.77 15.65 10.14
N LEU A 65 36.66 14.94 9.46
CA LEU A 65 36.70 13.49 9.42
C LEU A 65 37.94 12.95 10.14
N SER A 66 37.78 11.83 10.83
CA SER A 66 38.92 11.08 11.38
C SER A 66 38.81 9.58 11.08
N SER A 67 39.94 9.00 10.71
CA SER A 67 40.06 7.56 10.47
C SER A 67 40.48 6.86 11.75
N PRO A 68 39.80 5.76 12.15
CA PRO A 68 40.24 4.93 13.27
C PRO A 68 41.51 4.13 12.93
N ILE A 69 41.92 4.10 11.66
CA ILE A 69 43.06 3.33 11.17
C ILE A 69 44.24 4.26 10.91
N LYS A 70 45.28 4.14 11.75
CA LYS A 70 46.53 4.89 11.57
C LYS A 70 47.11 4.71 10.16
N ASN A 71 47.45 5.84 9.54
CA ASN A 71 48.00 5.97 8.18
C ASN A 71 47.07 5.45 7.05
N ALA A 72 45.76 5.36 7.30
CA ALA A 72 44.79 5.21 6.22
C ALA A 72 44.39 6.58 5.68
N THR A 73 44.12 6.64 4.38
CA THR A 73 43.61 7.82 3.67
C THR A 73 42.10 7.70 3.52
N ILE A 74 41.37 8.78 3.75
CA ILE A 74 39.93 8.88 3.43
C ILE A 74 39.78 9.50 2.04
N TYR A 75 39.00 8.84 1.19
CA TYR A 75 38.55 9.36 -0.10
C TYR A 75 37.04 9.56 -0.05
N TYR A 76 36.54 10.61 -0.71
CA TYR A 76 35.12 10.94 -0.64
C TYR A 76 34.55 11.51 -1.95
N THR A 77 33.22 11.49 -2.03
CA THR A 77 32.40 12.10 -3.08
C THR A 77 31.21 12.82 -2.43
N LYS A 78 30.65 13.81 -3.12
CA LYS A 78 29.52 14.64 -2.64
C LYS A 78 28.22 14.49 -3.47
N ASP A 79 28.28 13.68 -4.52
CA ASP A 79 27.26 13.56 -5.57
C ASP A 79 26.61 12.16 -5.60
N GLY A 80 26.88 11.34 -4.58
CA GLY A 80 26.42 9.95 -4.50
C GLY A 80 27.29 8.94 -5.26
N ALA A 81 28.32 9.36 -6.00
CA ALA A 81 29.24 8.44 -6.69
C ALA A 81 29.99 7.54 -5.71
N THR A 82 30.33 6.33 -6.12
CA THR A 82 31.11 5.42 -5.26
C THR A 82 32.56 5.88 -5.20
N PRO A 83 33.09 6.32 -4.04
CA PRO A 83 34.45 6.85 -3.97
C PRO A 83 35.49 5.75 -4.18
N ASN A 84 36.64 6.12 -4.77
CA ASN A 84 37.80 5.27 -4.98
C ASN A 84 39.10 6.08 -4.86
N GLU A 85 40.27 5.50 -5.15
CA GLU A 85 41.57 6.21 -5.00
C GLU A 85 41.76 7.42 -5.94
N SER A 86 40.92 7.55 -6.96
CA SER A 86 40.89 8.71 -7.88
C SER A 86 39.93 9.81 -7.43
N SER A 87 39.14 9.58 -6.38
CA SER A 87 38.20 10.57 -5.81
C SER A 87 38.93 11.61 -4.96
N ASP A 88 38.17 12.58 -4.42
CA ASP A 88 38.74 13.62 -3.57
C ASP A 88 39.37 13.02 -2.31
N LYS A 89 40.63 13.37 -2.07
CA LYS A 89 41.35 12.98 -0.86
C LYS A 89 41.02 13.96 0.25
N TYR A 90 40.53 13.45 1.38
CA TYR A 90 40.31 14.28 2.56
C TYR A 90 41.64 14.81 3.12
N GLN A 91 41.75 16.14 3.19
CA GLN A 91 42.94 16.85 3.71
C GLN A 91 42.57 17.98 4.67
N ASN A 92 41.44 18.65 4.42
CA ASN A 92 40.91 19.76 5.21
C ASN A 92 39.43 19.51 5.51
N PRO A 93 38.86 20.15 6.54
CA PRO A 93 37.41 20.11 6.79
C PRO A 93 36.60 20.40 5.52
N ILE A 94 35.51 19.66 5.34
CA ILE A 94 34.63 19.78 4.19
C ILE A 94 33.54 20.79 4.51
N GLU A 95 33.56 21.94 3.83
CA GLU A 95 32.47 22.91 3.93
C GLU A 95 31.22 22.39 3.20
N ILE A 96 30.08 22.40 3.90
CA ILE A 96 28.77 21.95 3.41
C ILE A 96 27.78 23.11 3.60
N LYS A 97 27.35 23.71 2.49
CA LYS A 97 26.43 24.88 2.46
C LYS A 97 25.00 24.53 2.07
N GLU A 98 24.82 23.35 1.50
CA GLU A 98 23.56 22.85 0.99
C GLU A 98 23.44 21.36 1.33
N SER A 99 22.22 20.84 1.32
CA SER A 99 21.97 19.43 1.56
C SER A 99 22.84 18.57 0.63
N THR A 100 23.59 17.63 1.22
CA THR A 100 24.62 16.86 0.52
C THR A 100 24.63 15.43 1.04
N THR A 101 24.67 14.46 0.13
CA THR A 101 24.98 13.08 0.49
C THR A 101 26.45 12.82 0.21
N LEU A 102 27.20 12.56 1.28
CA LEU A 102 28.60 12.22 1.21
C LEU A 102 28.79 10.71 1.24
N LYS A 103 29.69 10.21 0.39
CA LYS A 103 30.18 8.83 0.48
C LYS A 103 31.67 8.82 0.73
N PHE A 104 32.12 7.89 1.56
CA PHE A 104 33.50 7.78 2.01
C PHE A 104 34.04 6.35 1.87
N VAL A 105 35.33 6.24 1.60
CA VAL A 105 36.07 4.96 1.64
C VAL A 105 37.45 5.16 2.25
N LEU A 106 37.90 4.15 3.00
CA LEU A 106 39.24 4.12 3.57
C LEU A 106 40.19 3.34 2.69
N TYR A 107 41.40 3.85 2.47
CA TYR A 107 42.46 3.15 1.76
C TYR A 107 43.76 3.11 2.57
N LYS A 108 44.45 1.97 2.50
CA LYS A 108 45.78 1.82 3.09
C LYS A 108 46.65 0.96 2.18
N LYS A 109 47.79 1.51 1.75
CA LYS A 109 48.74 0.85 0.84
C LYS A 109 48.05 0.32 -0.44
N GLY A 110 47.22 1.15 -1.08
CA GLY A 110 46.53 0.79 -2.33
C GLY A 110 45.42 -0.26 -2.19
N LYS A 111 44.90 -0.47 -0.97
CA LYS A 111 43.80 -1.41 -0.71
C LYS A 111 42.66 -0.71 0.01
N GLN A 112 41.46 -0.89 -0.51
CA GLN A 112 40.23 -0.49 0.15
C GLN A 112 40.08 -1.24 1.47
N LEU A 113 39.70 -0.51 2.51
CA LEU A 113 39.38 -1.01 3.83
C LEU A 113 37.89 -0.79 4.10
N GLY A 114 37.18 -1.88 4.35
CA GLY A 114 35.77 -1.84 4.74
C GLY A 114 34.83 -1.49 3.59
N ALA A 115 33.55 -1.35 3.94
CA ALA A 115 32.51 -0.92 3.04
C ALA A 115 32.54 0.61 2.87
N VAL A 116 31.93 1.08 1.78
CA VAL A 116 31.65 2.50 1.58
C VAL A 116 30.69 2.98 2.67
N GLN A 117 30.95 4.14 3.24
CA GLN A 117 30.13 4.75 4.29
C GLN A 117 29.39 5.95 3.72
N THR A 118 28.08 6.01 3.94
CA THR A 118 27.24 7.14 3.52
C THR A 118 26.89 8.01 4.73
N HIS A 119 26.96 9.32 4.57
CA HIS A 119 26.53 10.31 5.56
C HIS A 119 25.76 11.42 4.85
N ASP A 120 24.54 11.67 5.29
CA ASP A 120 23.72 12.76 4.77
C ASP A 120 23.81 13.95 5.70
N VAL A 121 23.94 15.15 5.12
CA VAL A 121 23.83 16.41 5.85
C VAL A 121 22.77 17.23 5.14
N PHE A 122 21.73 17.61 5.86
CA PHE A 122 20.64 18.46 5.39
C PHE A 122 20.82 19.85 5.98
N ILE A 123 20.91 20.87 5.11
CA ILE A 123 21.20 22.26 5.50
C ILE A 123 19.98 23.13 5.24
N ASN A 124 19.57 23.90 6.25
CA ASN A 124 18.48 24.86 6.17
C ASN A 124 17.17 24.21 5.68
N THR A 125 16.89 23.01 6.19
CA THR A 125 15.69 22.25 5.85
C THR A 125 15.07 21.71 7.12
N GLN A 126 13.87 22.18 7.45
CA GLN A 126 12.99 21.56 8.44
C GLN A 126 11.84 20.90 7.68
N HIS A 127 11.49 19.69 8.10
CA HIS A 127 10.41 18.90 7.53
C HIS A 127 9.51 18.45 8.67
N ASP A 128 8.20 18.55 8.48
CA ASP A 128 7.20 17.95 9.38
C ASP A 128 6.88 16.50 8.97
N LEU A 129 7.62 15.98 7.98
CA LEU A 129 7.48 14.66 7.39
C LEU A 129 8.76 13.85 7.60
N ALA A 130 8.62 12.52 7.55
CA ALA A 130 9.78 11.63 7.49
C ALA A 130 10.66 11.97 6.28
N VAL A 131 11.97 11.81 6.42
CA VAL A 131 12.95 12.13 5.36
C VAL A 131 13.63 10.86 4.89
N ILE A 132 13.65 10.67 3.58
CA ILE A 132 14.38 9.61 2.89
C ILE A 132 15.54 10.24 2.14
N SER A 133 16.76 9.76 2.40
CA SER A 133 17.89 9.96 1.49
C SER A 133 18.11 8.71 0.68
N LEU A 134 17.97 8.82 -0.64
CA LEU A 134 18.31 7.77 -1.60
C LEU A 134 19.57 8.18 -2.35
N SER A 135 20.61 7.36 -2.26
CA SER A 135 21.89 7.65 -2.92
C SER A 135 22.34 6.52 -3.83
N THR A 136 22.81 6.86 -5.02
CA THR A 136 23.32 5.92 -6.01
C THR A 136 24.38 6.59 -6.87
N ASP A 137 25.19 5.79 -7.54
CA ASP A 137 26.18 6.31 -8.47
C ASP A 137 25.47 7.13 -9.57
N PRO A 138 25.91 8.37 -9.91
CA PRO A 138 25.28 9.18 -10.94
C PRO A 138 25.06 8.45 -12.27
N VAL A 139 25.97 7.54 -12.67
CA VAL A 139 25.80 6.74 -13.89
C VAL A 139 24.54 5.87 -13.85
N ASN A 140 24.11 5.43 -12.67
CA ASN A 140 22.90 4.63 -12.52
C ASN A 140 21.63 5.43 -12.82
N LEU A 141 21.68 6.76 -12.75
CA LEU A 141 20.54 7.63 -13.02
C LEU A 141 20.63 8.23 -14.43
N TRP A 142 21.80 8.75 -14.80
CA TRP A 142 21.94 9.71 -15.89
C TRP A 142 22.67 9.19 -17.12
N ASP A 143 23.35 8.04 -17.03
CA ASP A 143 24.04 7.46 -18.16
C ASP A 143 23.05 7.08 -19.29
N GLU A 144 23.44 7.29 -20.55
CA GLU A 144 22.54 7.03 -21.67
C GLU A 144 22.20 5.54 -21.85
N GLU A 145 23.14 4.63 -21.54
CA GLU A 145 22.98 3.20 -21.75
C GLU A 145 22.34 2.52 -20.55
N ILE A 146 22.79 2.90 -19.33
CA ILE A 146 22.38 2.22 -18.10
C ILE A 146 21.57 3.10 -17.15
N GLY A 147 21.53 4.42 -17.34
CA GLY A 147 20.86 5.34 -16.43
C GLY A 147 19.35 5.13 -16.44
N ILE A 148 18.75 4.79 -15.30
CA ILE A 148 17.32 4.46 -15.21
C ILE A 148 16.40 5.68 -15.31
N TYR A 149 16.95 6.89 -15.22
CA TYR A 149 16.20 8.13 -15.24
C TYR A 149 16.10 8.75 -16.64
N THR A 150 16.89 8.26 -17.60
CA THR A 150 17.01 8.85 -18.93
C THR A 150 15.81 8.54 -19.83
N GLU A 151 15.62 9.38 -20.86
CA GLU A 151 14.54 9.26 -21.84
C GLU A 151 14.47 7.88 -22.51
N LYS A 152 15.63 7.26 -22.78
CA LYS A 152 15.72 5.95 -23.44
C LYS A 152 15.35 4.78 -22.52
N ASN A 153 15.43 4.99 -21.21
CA ASN A 153 15.53 3.90 -20.24
C ASN A 153 14.44 3.89 -19.16
N TYR A 154 13.76 5.01 -18.88
CA TYR A 154 12.78 5.09 -17.78
C TYR A 154 11.65 4.05 -17.89
N ALA A 155 11.29 3.63 -19.11
CA ALA A 155 10.22 2.67 -19.36
C ALA A 155 10.64 1.20 -19.17
N LYS A 156 11.93 0.92 -18.99
CA LYS A 156 12.47 -0.44 -18.95
C LYS A 156 12.17 -1.13 -17.62
N LYS A 157 12.16 -2.47 -17.61
CA LYS A 157 11.64 -3.30 -16.50
C LYS A 157 12.53 -4.50 -16.23
N GLY A 158 12.35 -5.11 -15.05
CA GLY A 158 13.01 -6.35 -14.66
C GLY A 158 14.37 -6.14 -14.00
N LYS A 159 15.03 -7.25 -13.68
CA LYS A 159 16.29 -7.28 -12.91
C LYS A 159 17.44 -6.55 -13.59
N GLU A 160 17.50 -6.57 -14.92
CA GLU A 160 18.53 -5.86 -15.71
C GLU A 160 18.46 -4.32 -15.56
N TRP A 161 17.33 -3.80 -15.11
CA TRP A 161 17.09 -2.37 -14.91
C TRP A 161 17.07 -1.98 -13.42
N GLU A 162 17.61 -2.85 -12.57
CA GLU A 162 17.89 -2.56 -11.17
C GLU A 162 19.24 -1.89 -11.02
N ARG A 163 19.32 -0.87 -10.17
CA ARG A 163 20.56 -0.19 -9.83
C ARG A 163 20.79 -0.24 -8.34
N ASN A 164 22.04 -0.45 -7.94
CA ASN A 164 22.41 -0.47 -6.53
C ASN A 164 22.39 0.94 -5.96
N GLY A 165 21.96 1.08 -4.71
CA GLY A 165 22.05 2.33 -3.97
C GLY A 165 22.04 2.08 -2.46
N VAL A 166 22.03 3.17 -1.71
CA VAL A 166 21.88 3.20 -0.26
C VAL A 166 20.70 4.08 0.07
N ILE A 167 19.79 3.59 0.90
CA ILE A 167 18.70 4.36 1.47
C ILE A 167 18.97 4.61 2.95
N ASN A 168 18.76 5.84 3.38
CA ASN A 168 18.69 6.22 4.78
C ASN A 168 17.29 6.80 5.05
N PHE A 169 16.68 6.37 6.14
CA PHE A 169 15.37 6.83 6.58
C PHE A 169 15.51 7.54 7.92
N TYR A 170 14.93 8.73 8.00
CA TYR A 170 14.88 9.58 9.19
C TYR A 170 13.41 9.82 9.55
N GLU A 171 13.07 9.62 10.82
CA GLU A 171 11.76 9.97 11.37
C GLU A 171 11.57 11.49 11.38
N GLU A 172 10.34 11.94 11.64
CA GLU A 172 9.95 13.36 11.70
C GLU A 172 10.76 14.16 12.74
N ASP A 173 11.21 13.50 13.81
CA ASP A 173 12.09 14.10 14.83
C ASP A 173 13.57 14.18 14.41
N GLY A 174 13.90 13.74 13.20
CA GLY A 174 15.26 13.68 12.65
C GLY A 174 16.07 12.47 13.08
N THR A 175 15.52 11.56 13.91
CA THR A 175 16.21 10.33 14.31
C THR A 175 16.34 9.38 13.13
N ARG A 176 17.52 8.78 12.95
CA ARG A 176 17.74 7.83 11.87
C ARG A 176 17.13 6.46 12.22
N GLY A 177 16.03 6.10 11.56
CA GLY A 177 15.39 4.81 11.69
C GLY A 177 16.22 3.66 11.13
N PHE A 178 16.63 3.74 9.86
CA PHE A 178 17.48 2.71 9.25
C PHE A 178 18.41 3.23 8.15
N SER A 179 19.41 2.41 7.83
CA SER A 179 20.31 2.54 6.70
C SER A 179 20.51 1.18 6.03
N ARG A 180 20.29 1.11 4.72
CA ARG A 180 20.33 -0.16 3.95
C ARG A 180 20.87 0.05 2.55
N GLU A 181 21.64 -0.93 2.08
CA GLU A 181 21.87 -1.11 0.65
C GLU A 181 20.61 -1.64 -0.01
N VAL A 182 20.22 -1.06 -1.13
CA VAL A 182 18.98 -1.34 -1.83
C VAL A 182 19.18 -1.47 -3.33
N GLY A 183 18.33 -2.27 -3.97
CA GLY A 183 18.08 -2.24 -5.39
C GLY A 183 17.02 -1.18 -5.68
N ILE A 184 17.25 -0.38 -6.72
CA ILE A 184 16.40 0.73 -7.12
C ILE A 184 15.91 0.44 -8.54
N ARG A 185 14.60 0.55 -8.75
CA ARG A 185 13.99 0.52 -10.08
C ARG A 185 12.99 1.65 -10.22
N ILE A 186 12.79 2.15 -11.44
CA ILE A 186 11.66 3.03 -11.72
C ILE A 186 10.34 2.23 -11.65
N HIS A 187 9.37 2.77 -10.92
CA HIS A 187 8.05 2.19 -10.69
C HIS A 187 6.96 2.87 -11.54
N GLY A 188 5.85 2.17 -11.78
CA GLY A 188 4.67 2.70 -12.46
C GLY A 188 4.48 2.16 -13.88
N GLY A 189 3.52 2.75 -14.59
CA GLY A 189 3.21 2.52 -16.01
C GLY A 189 3.55 3.76 -16.84
N GLY A 190 2.53 4.53 -17.23
CA GLY A 190 2.71 5.79 -17.97
C GLY A 190 3.43 6.88 -17.18
N THR A 191 3.24 6.92 -15.86
CA THR A 191 3.83 7.91 -14.94
C THR A 191 5.36 7.87 -14.87
N ARG A 192 6.00 6.83 -15.41
CA ARG A 192 7.46 6.78 -15.57
C ARG A 192 8.00 7.88 -16.47
N GLY A 193 7.16 8.41 -17.37
CA GLY A 193 7.47 9.55 -18.23
C GLY A 193 7.46 10.91 -17.51
N LEU A 194 6.98 10.97 -16.26
CA LEU A 194 7.01 12.19 -15.46
C LEU A 194 8.45 12.55 -15.06
N PRO A 195 8.73 13.85 -14.82
CA PRO A 195 10.05 14.32 -14.40
C PRO A 195 10.39 13.87 -12.97
N GLN A 196 9.42 13.88 -12.05
CA GLN A 196 9.50 13.19 -10.76
C GLN A 196 9.06 11.74 -10.97
N LYS A 197 9.94 10.76 -10.76
CA LYS A 197 9.65 9.35 -11.00
C LYS A 197 9.38 8.63 -9.69
N SER A 198 8.43 7.70 -9.71
CA SER A 198 8.26 6.75 -8.62
C SER A 198 9.42 5.74 -8.58
N PHE A 199 9.84 5.32 -7.40
CA PHE A 199 10.87 4.30 -7.20
C PHE A 199 10.28 3.04 -6.55
N ARG A 200 10.68 1.87 -7.02
CA ARG A 200 10.55 0.62 -6.26
C ARG A 200 11.88 0.40 -5.54
N ILE A 201 11.81 0.28 -4.22
CA ILE A 201 12.94 -0.02 -3.35
C ILE A 201 12.92 -1.52 -3.04
N LEU A 202 14.03 -2.19 -3.32
CA LEU A 202 14.21 -3.62 -3.12
C LEU A 202 15.30 -3.83 -2.07
N ILE A 203 14.99 -4.54 -0.99
CA ILE A 203 15.97 -4.81 0.07
C ILE A 203 16.95 -5.89 -0.42
N THR A 204 18.26 -5.58 -0.39
CA THR A 204 19.28 -6.43 -1.02
C THR A 204 19.82 -7.54 -0.12
N ASN A 205 20.30 -8.62 -0.75
CA ASN A 205 20.72 -9.87 -0.12
C ASN A 205 22.25 -10.01 0.09
N LYS A 206 22.99 -8.97 0.48
CA LYS A 206 24.45 -9.15 0.65
C LYS A 206 24.85 -9.97 1.88
N GLU A 207 23.99 -10.07 2.90
CA GLU A 207 24.32 -10.72 4.17
C GLU A 207 23.27 -11.75 4.65
N ASN A 208 22.49 -12.36 3.74
CA ASN A 208 21.32 -13.19 4.09
C ASN A 208 20.20 -12.44 4.85
N ASN A 209 20.15 -11.11 4.76
CA ASN A 209 19.11 -10.29 5.39
C ASN A 209 18.31 -9.53 4.32
N GLN A 210 17.43 -10.26 3.63
CA GLN A 210 16.54 -9.72 2.57
C GLN A 210 15.37 -8.90 3.11
N THR A 211 15.19 -8.86 4.44
CA THR A 211 14.01 -8.30 5.06
C THR A 211 14.41 -7.10 5.92
N LEU A 212 13.86 -5.95 5.59
CA LEU A 212 13.84 -4.79 6.47
C LEU A 212 12.86 -5.09 7.61
N LYS A 213 13.41 -5.14 8.84
CA LYS A 213 12.62 -5.21 10.07
C LYS A 213 12.47 -3.81 10.64
N TYR A 214 11.38 -3.14 10.31
CA TYR A 214 11.11 -1.76 10.71
C TYR A 214 9.61 -1.45 10.59
N PRO A 215 8.98 -0.75 11.56
CA PRO A 215 7.61 -0.27 11.44
C PRO A 215 7.58 0.93 10.48
N LEU A 216 7.57 0.66 9.18
CA LEU A 216 7.65 1.70 8.15
C LEU A 216 6.39 2.59 8.15
N PHE A 217 5.24 2.00 8.48
CA PHE A 217 3.96 2.67 8.63
C PHE A 217 3.65 2.91 10.13
N PRO A 218 3.04 4.05 10.48
CA PRO A 218 2.88 4.45 11.88
C PRO A 218 2.03 3.50 12.74
N ASP A 219 1.10 2.74 12.16
CA ASP A 219 0.25 1.81 12.88
C ASP A 219 0.99 0.54 13.36
N GLY A 220 2.17 0.26 12.79
CA GLY A 220 3.02 -0.87 13.13
C GLY A 220 2.44 -2.25 12.81
N LYS A 221 1.36 -2.35 12.01
CA LYS A 221 0.71 -3.63 11.65
C LYS A 221 1.68 -4.56 10.92
N VAL A 222 2.45 -4.02 9.98
CA VAL A 222 3.47 -4.74 9.22
C VAL A 222 4.86 -4.20 9.57
N GLN A 223 5.79 -5.11 9.86
CA GLN A 223 7.17 -4.75 10.26
C GLN A 223 8.24 -5.37 9.38
N ASN A 224 7.87 -6.20 8.41
CA ASN A 224 8.81 -6.97 7.59
C ASN A 224 8.61 -6.61 6.12
N PHE A 225 9.61 -6.00 5.49
CA PHE A 225 9.52 -5.58 4.09
C PHE A 225 10.71 -6.09 3.30
N ASN A 226 10.44 -6.76 2.18
CA ASN A 226 11.47 -7.04 1.17
C ASN A 226 11.45 -6.01 0.04
N SER A 227 10.32 -5.31 -0.13
CA SER A 227 10.22 -4.18 -1.04
C SER A 227 9.14 -3.20 -0.59
N PHE A 228 9.25 -1.96 -1.05
CA PHE A 228 8.22 -0.93 -0.92
C PHE A 228 8.35 0.08 -2.07
N ILE A 229 7.39 0.99 -2.21
CA ILE A 229 7.37 1.98 -3.27
C ILE A 229 7.52 3.37 -2.67
N LEU A 230 8.29 4.22 -3.32
CA LEU A 230 8.24 5.67 -3.16
C LEU A 230 7.46 6.21 -4.35
N ARG A 231 6.18 6.53 -4.15
CA ARG A 231 5.25 6.97 -5.19
C ARG A 231 5.22 8.49 -5.28
N ASN A 232 5.21 9.03 -6.49
CA ASN A 232 5.14 10.47 -6.76
C ASN A 232 3.69 10.98 -6.89
N ALA A 233 2.70 10.36 -6.23
CA ALA A 233 1.26 10.53 -6.49
C ALA A 233 0.72 10.13 -7.88
N GLY A 234 1.57 9.67 -8.80
CA GLY A 234 1.15 9.12 -10.11
C GLY A 234 0.42 10.13 -11.01
N GLY A 235 -0.75 9.81 -11.52
CA GLY A 235 -1.65 10.71 -12.27
C GLY A 235 -2.12 11.92 -11.46
N ASP A 236 -2.12 11.83 -10.12
CA ASP A 236 -2.45 12.94 -9.23
C ASP A 236 -1.26 13.91 -8.98
N TRP A 237 -0.08 13.61 -9.52
CA TRP A 237 1.15 14.41 -9.36
C TRP A 237 1.00 15.89 -9.70
N SER A 238 0.07 16.23 -10.60
CA SER A 238 -0.15 17.61 -11.05
C SER A 238 -1.32 18.31 -10.35
N HIS A 239 -1.93 17.70 -9.32
CA HIS A 239 -3.09 18.26 -8.63
C HIS A 239 -2.93 18.28 -7.11
N THR A 240 -3.23 17.18 -6.41
CA THR A 240 -3.37 17.19 -4.94
C THR A 240 -2.28 16.43 -4.20
N HIS A 241 -1.70 15.39 -4.81
CA HIS A 241 -0.87 14.37 -4.12
C HIS A 241 -1.64 13.53 -3.08
N LEU A 242 -2.97 13.46 -3.16
CA LEU A 242 -3.83 12.84 -2.14
C LEU A 242 -4.66 11.69 -2.66
N ARG A 243 -5.10 11.68 -3.93
CA ARG A 243 -6.24 10.86 -4.40
C ARG A 243 -6.11 9.37 -4.07
N ASP A 244 -4.97 8.76 -4.41
CA ASP A 244 -4.75 7.34 -4.17
C ASP A 244 -4.76 7.02 -2.66
N ALA A 245 -4.07 7.83 -1.83
CA ALA A 245 -4.05 7.65 -0.38
C ALA A 245 -5.43 7.86 0.23
N LEU A 246 -6.13 8.93 -0.15
CA LEU A 246 -7.47 9.24 0.30
C LEU A 246 -8.44 8.08 0.09
N MET A 247 -8.47 7.49 -1.10
CA MET A 247 -9.38 6.38 -1.38
C MET A 247 -9.01 5.11 -0.63
N GLN A 248 -7.72 4.83 -0.42
CA GLN A 248 -7.28 3.70 0.41
C GLN A 248 -7.71 3.90 1.86
N GLU A 249 -7.47 5.09 2.44
CA GLU A 249 -7.80 5.40 3.84
C GLU A 249 -9.31 5.41 4.11
N ILE A 250 -10.13 5.93 3.18
CA ILE A 250 -11.60 5.85 3.31
C ILE A 250 -12.08 4.40 3.39
N VAL A 251 -11.43 3.50 2.65
CA VAL A 251 -11.80 2.07 2.60
C VAL A 251 -11.29 1.33 3.84
N GLU A 252 -10.11 1.69 4.35
CA GLU A 252 -9.59 1.20 5.63
C GLU A 252 -10.53 1.61 6.79
N ASP A 253 -10.94 2.88 6.85
CA ASP A 253 -11.90 3.39 7.85
C ASP A 253 -13.28 2.72 7.72
N ALA A 254 -13.63 2.24 6.52
CA ALA A 254 -14.83 1.46 6.27
C ALA A 254 -14.69 -0.03 6.64
N ASN A 255 -13.48 -0.50 6.95
CA ASN A 255 -13.17 -1.89 7.29
C ASN A 255 -13.74 -2.89 6.25
N LEU A 256 -13.58 -2.57 4.96
CA LEU A 256 -14.01 -3.44 3.87
C LEU A 256 -13.03 -4.59 3.67
N THR A 257 -13.51 -5.67 3.04
CA THR A 257 -12.73 -6.91 2.85
C THR A 257 -11.72 -6.86 1.69
N VAL A 258 -11.49 -5.68 1.12
CA VAL A 258 -10.61 -5.47 -0.03
C VAL A 258 -9.20 -5.19 0.48
N ASP A 259 -8.20 -5.83 -0.11
CA ASP A 259 -6.81 -5.56 0.22
C ASP A 259 -6.43 -4.12 -0.19
N LEU A 260 -5.65 -3.47 0.66
CA LEU A 260 -5.24 -2.06 0.57
C LEU A 260 -3.70 -1.92 0.56
N GLN A 261 -3.23 -0.72 0.16
CA GLN A 261 -1.82 -0.35 0.24
C GLN A 261 -1.62 0.71 1.32
N ASP A 262 -0.88 0.37 2.38
CA ASP A 262 -0.53 1.32 3.44
C ASP A 262 0.20 2.55 2.89
N TYR A 263 0.06 3.66 3.61
CA TYR A 263 0.49 5.00 3.24
C TYR A 263 1.37 5.64 4.30
N ARG A 264 2.42 6.35 3.87
CA ARG A 264 3.09 7.36 4.71
C ARG A 264 3.70 8.48 3.85
N PRO A 265 3.37 9.76 4.07
CA PRO A 265 4.02 10.86 3.36
C PRO A 265 5.47 11.02 3.82
N ALA A 266 6.37 11.29 2.88
CA ALA A 266 7.78 11.50 3.15
C ALA A 266 8.42 12.43 2.13
N VAL A 267 9.53 13.05 2.53
CA VAL A 267 10.38 13.84 1.65
C VAL A 267 11.51 12.98 1.11
N LEU A 268 11.75 13.06 -0.19
CA LEU A 268 12.91 12.42 -0.81
C LEU A 268 14.03 13.41 -1.09
N TYR A 269 15.25 13.05 -0.69
CA TYR A 269 16.49 13.58 -1.22
C TYR A 269 17.16 12.52 -2.10
N LEU A 270 17.49 12.88 -3.35
CA LEU A 270 18.19 12.02 -4.30
C LEU A 270 19.61 12.55 -4.50
N ASN A 271 20.62 11.77 -4.09
CA ASN A 271 22.02 12.20 -4.10
C ASN A 271 22.23 13.58 -3.42
N GLY A 272 21.57 13.81 -2.29
CA GLY A 272 21.66 15.05 -1.51
C GLY A 272 20.74 16.19 -1.99
N GLN A 273 20.12 16.07 -3.16
CA GLN A 273 19.24 17.10 -3.71
C GLN A 273 17.79 16.87 -3.32
N TYR A 274 17.08 17.92 -2.92
CA TYR A 274 15.64 17.83 -2.65
C TYR A 274 14.89 17.39 -3.91
N TRP A 275 14.14 16.31 -3.77
CA TRP A 275 13.46 15.62 -4.87
C TRP A 275 11.95 15.65 -4.75
N GLY A 276 11.41 16.28 -3.71
CA GLY A 276 9.98 16.47 -3.56
C GLY A 276 9.31 15.55 -2.55
N LEU A 277 8.00 15.73 -2.47
CA LEU A 277 7.06 14.92 -1.72
C LEU A 277 6.85 13.57 -2.41
N TYR A 278 6.88 12.50 -1.62
CA TYR A 278 6.62 11.13 -2.02
C TYR A 278 5.73 10.42 -1.01
N ASP A 279 4.98 9.44 -1.49
CA ASP A 279 4.23 8.52 -0.65
C ASP A 279 5.02 7.22 -0.52
N ILE A 280 5.36 6.83 0.70
CA ILE A 280 5.77 5.46 0.97
C ILE A 280 4.52 4.59 0.85
N ARG A 281 4.57 3.59 -0.03
CA ARG A 281 3.47 2.65 -0.25
C ARG A 281 3.92 1.22 0.00
N GLU A 282 3.07 0.47 0.71
CA GLU A 282 3.23 -0.98 0.76
C GLU A 282 3.03 -1.52 -0.67
N ARG A 283 3.82 -2.51 -1.06
CA ARG A 283 3.76 -3.08 -2.40
C ARG A 283 3.04 -4.41 -2.36
N TYR A 284 2.06 -4.60 -3.24
CA TYR A 284 1.58 -5.95 -3.55
C TYR A 284 2.68 -6.78 -4.21
N ASP A 285 3.19 -7.73 -3.43
CA ASP A 285 4.09 -8.80 -3.81
C ASP A 285 3.77 -10.04 -2.95
N GLN A 286 4.48 -11.15 -3.13
CA GLN A 286 4.20 -12.35 -2.35
C GLN A 286 4.44 -12.17 -0.83
N ASP A 287 5.26 -11.20 -0.43
CA ASP A 287 5.56 -10.92 0.97
C ASP A 287 4.40 -10.17 1.65
N TYR A 288 3.70 -9.28 0.92
CA TYR A 288 2.44 -8.67 1.38
C TYR A 288 1.49 -9.74 1.94
N PHE A 289 1.14 -10.75 1.13
CA PHE A 289 0.18 -11.79 1.55
C PHE A 289 0.75 -12.72 2.63
N SER A 290 2.07 -12.86 2.68
CA SER A 290 2.74 -13.59 3.76
C SER A 290 2.60 -12.84 5.10
N ASN A 291 2.73 -11.52 5.10
CA ASN A 291 2.61 -10.68 6.29
C ASN A 291 1.16 -10.54 6.76
N HIS A 292 0.21 -10.36 5.84
CA HIS A 292 -1.20 -10.08 6.15
C HIS A 292 -2.03 -11.35 6.42
N TYR A 293 -1.74 -12.46 5.72
CA TYR A 293 -2.53 -13.69 5.81
C TYR A 293 -1.74 -14.90 6.36
N GLY A 294 -0.44 -14.76 6.60
CA GLY A 294 0.41 -15.92 6.91
C GLY A 294 0.57 -16.88 5.72
N ALA A 295 0.38 -16.39 4.50
CA ALA A 295 0.47 -17.19 3.29
C ALA A 295 1.91 -17.72 3.07
N ASP A 296 2.03 -18.94 2.53
CA ASP A 296 3.29 -19.35 1.90
C ASP A 296 3.47 -18.58 0.59
N ALA A 297 4.41 -17.64 0.58
CA ALA A 297 4.76 -16.83 -0.58
C ALA A 297 4.82 -17.63 -1.90
N LYS A 298 5.35 -18.87 -1.88
CA LYS A 298 5.49 -19.70 -3.09
C LYS A 298 4.17 -20.13 -3.72
N ARG A 299 3.07 -20.06 -2.97
CA ARG A 299 1.71 -20.41 -3.41
C ARG A 299 0.88 -19.19 -3.72
N VAL A 300 1.39 -17.97 -3.51
CA VAL A 300 0.68 -16.74 -3.82
C VAL A 300 0.88 -16.40 -5.29
N ASN A 301 -0.21 -16.20 -6.01
CA ASN A 301 -0.22 -15.68 -7.37
C ASN A 301 -0.99 -14.37 -7.42
N ILE A 302 -0.39 -13.34 -8.02
CA ILE A 302 -0.98 -12.02 -8.24
C ILE A 302 -1.20 -11.85 -9.73
N TYR A 303 -2.40 -11.39 -10.09
CA TYR A 303 -2.82 -11.19 -11.47
C TYR A 303 -3.24 -9.75 -11.69
N TYR A 304 -3.23 -9.34 -12.94
CA TYR A 304 -3.72 -8.03 -13.37
C TYR A 304 -4.57 -8.16 -14.64
N VAL A 305 -5.50 -7.23 -14.81
CA VAL A 305 -6.22 -7.03 -16.07
C VAL A 305 -5.40 -6.09 -16.95
N PRO A 306 -4.92 -6.52 -18.13
CA PRO A 306 -4.20 -5.64 -19.04
C PRO A 306 -5.15 -4.62 -19.69
N HIS A 307 -4.64 -3.44 -20.01
CA HIS A 307 -5.32 -2.53 -20.93
C HIS A 307 -5.40 -3.16 -22.32
N ASP A 308 -6.58 -3.64 -22.67
CA ASP A 308 -6.89 -4.23 -23.97
C ASP A 308 -8.26 -3.71 -24.46
N VAL A 309 -8.37 -3.47 -25.76
CA VAL A 309 -9.58 -2.99 -26.44
C VAL A 309 -10.21 -4.06 -27.34
N GLY A 310 -9.63 -5.26 -27.38
CA GLY A 310 -10.06 -6.38 -28.20
C GLY A 310 -10.80 -7.48 -27.42
N VAL A 311 -10.72 -8.71 -27.94
CA VAL A 311 -11.44 -9.89 -27.43
C VAL A 311 -10.96 -10.38 -26.06
N ASP A 312 -9.79 -9.91 -25.61
CA ASP A 312 -9.17 -10.27 -24.34
C ASP A 312 -9.45 -9.26 -23.21
N ARG A 313 -10.28 -8.24 -23.48
CA ARG A 313 -10.67 -7.23 -22.50
C ARG A 313 -11.34 -7.90 -21.28
N GLY A 314 -10.88 -7.56 -20.07
CA GLY A 314 -11.37 -8.15 -18.82
C GLY A 314 -10.74 -9.50 -18.42
N ARG A 315 -9.94 -10.13 -19.31
CA ARG A 315 -9.13 -11.31 -18.97
C ARG A 315 -7.93 -10.93 -18.11
N ILE A 316 -7.39 -11.89 -17.38
CA ILE A 316 -6.25 -11.66 -16.48
C ILE A 316 -4.95 -12.23 -17.05
N LYS A 317 -3.83 -11.64 -16.62
CA LYS A 317 -2.46 -12.16 -16.82
C LYS A 317 -1.74 -12.24 -15.49
N LEU A 318 -0.76 -13.13 -15.38
CA LEU A 318 0.10 -13.24 -14.22
C LEU A 318 0.99 -11.99 -14.11
N ASP A 319 0.98 -11.34 -12.94
CA ASP A 319 1.92 -10.27 -12.56
C ASP A 319 3.08 -10.86 -11.77
N GLU A 320 2.77 -11.60 -10.71
CA GLU A 320 3.77 -12.19 -9.80
C GLU A 320 3.35 -13.59 -9.34
N GLY A 321 4.34 -14.46 -9.15
CA GLY A 321 4.15 -15.84 -8.69
C GLY A 321 4.47 -16.88 -9.76
N LYS A 322 3.94 -18.08 -9.55
CA LYS A 322 4.11 -19.23 -10.44
C LYS A 322 2.75 -19.86 -10.68
N ASP A 323 2.01 -19.28 -11.61
CA ASP A 323 0.68 -19.74 -11.96
C ASP A 323 0.69 -21.21 -12.43
N THR A 324 -0.18 -22.02 -11.83
CA THR A 324 -0.36 -23.44 -12.18
C THR A 324 -1.75 -23.74 -12.75
N GLY A 325 -2.42 -22.72 -13.30
CA GLY A 325 -3.74 -22.84 -13.93
C GLY A 325 -4.77 -21.82 -13.45
N GLY A 326 -4.40 -20.87 -12.59
CA GLY A 326 -5.31 -19.82 -12.11
C GLY A 326 -5.74 -18.88 -13.24
N VAL A 327 -4.85 -18.51 -14.17
CA VAL A 327 -5.23 -17.70 -15.35
C VAL A 327 -6.27 -18.43 -16.19
N GLU A 328 -6.06 -19.72 -16.46
CA GLU A 328 -7.02 -20.53 -17.23
C GLU A 328 -8.36 -20.65 -16.51
N LEU A 329 -8.34 -20.92 -15.20
CA LEU A 329 -9.54 -21.01 -14.37
C LEU A 329 -10.35 -19.72 -14.38
N TYR A 330 -9.73 -18.57 -14.09
CA TYR A 330 -10.41 -17.28 -14.09
C TYR A 330 -11.02 -16.98 -15.46
N ASN A 331 -10.23 -17.13 -16.53
CA ASN A 331 -10.67 -16.80 -17.87
C ASN A 331 -11.82 -17.72 -18.33
N LYS A 332 -11.82 -19.00 -17.92
CA LYS A 332 -12.95 -19.91 -18.13
C LYS A 332 -14.21 -19.46 -17.39
N LEU A 333 -14.08 -19.04 -16.12
CA LEU A 333 -15.21 -18.53 -15.32
C LEU A 333 -15.75 -17.22 -15.90
N PHE A 334 -14.86 -16.34 -16.36
CA PHE A 334 -15.21 -15.11 -17.06
C PHE A 334 -16.02 -15.41 -18.33
N ASP A 335 -15.57 -16.35 -19.17
CA ASP A 335 -16.29 -16.75 -20.39
C ASP A 335 -17.67 -17.38 -20.10
N GLN A 336 -17.76 -18.18 -19.03
CA GLN A 336 -19.02 -18.77 -18.56
C GLN A 336 -20.01 -17.71 -18.05
N THR A 337 -19.52 -16.72 -17.29
CA THR A 337 -20.37 -15.67 -16.73
C THR A 337 -20.78 -14.63 -17.78
N LYS A 338 -19.92 -14.34 -18.78
CA LYS A 338 -20.23 -13.45 -19.90
C LYS A 338 -21.43 -13.91 -20.73
N SER A 339 -21.56 -15.22 -20.93
CA SER A 339 -22.50 -15.83 -21.88
C SER A 339 -23.88 -16.16 -21.31
N CYS A 340 -24.15 -15.87 -20.03
CA CYS A 340 -25.30 -16.44 -19.36
C CYS A 340 -25.96 -15.54 -18.30
N GLN A 341 -27.19 -15.11 -18.58
CA GLN A 341 -27.98 -14.23 -17.70
C GLN A 341 -28.58 -14.95 -16.47
N SER A 342 -28.72 -16.28 -16.51
CA SER A 342 -29.39 -17.06 -15.45
C SER A 342 -28.51 -18.08 -14.73
N CYS A 343 -27.25 -18.27 -15.15
CA CYS A 343 -26.37 -19.30 -14.59
C CYS A 343 -25.23 -18.77 -13.71
N THR A 344 -25.38 -17.56 -13.17
CA THR A 344 -24.58 -17.06 -12.04
C THR A 344 -25.16 -17.52 -10.70
N ASP A 345 -25.38 -18.83 -10.56
CA ASP A 345 -25.69 -19.41 -9.25
C ASP A 345 -24.51 -19.16 -8.32
N LEU A 346 -24.71 -18.28 -7.34
CA LEU A 346 -23.72 -17.89 -6.36
C LEU A 346 -23.14 -19.12 -5.64
N ASN A 347 -23.95 -20.17 -5.45
CA ASN A 347 -23.49 -21.42 -4.83
C ASN A 347 -22.36 -22.10 -5.63
N ASN A 348 -22.38 -21.93 -6.96
CA ASN A 348 -21.36 -22.51 -7.84
C ASN A 348 -20.14 -21.59 -8.00
N LEU A 349 -20.31 -20.27 -7.91
CA LEU A 349 -19.23 -19.30 -8.09
C LEU A 349 -18.43 -19.05 -6.80
N GLN A 350 -19.05 -19.17 -5.64
CA GLN A 350 -18.40 -18.88 -4.34
C GLN A 350 -17.23 -19.81 -4.01
N GLN A 351 -17.10 -20.96 -4.69
CA GLN A 351 -15.92 -21.83 -4.55
C GLN A 351 -14.69 -21.31 -5.31
N TYR A 352 -14.89 -20.37 -6.24
CA TYR A 352 -13.84 -19.84 -7.11
C TYR A 352 -13.45 -18.41 -6.76
N LEU A 353 -14.41 -17.58 -6.34
CA LEU A 353 -14.19 -16.19 -5.95
C LEU A 353 -14.83 -15.91 -4.60
N ASP A 354 -14.31 -14.93 -3.87
CA ASP A 354 -14.91 -14.46 -2.63
C ASP A 354 -15.97 -13.38 -2.92
N PRO A 355 -17.28 -13.67 -2.75
CA PRO A 355 -18.33 -12.74 -3.17
C PRO A 355 -18.41 -11.50 -2.27
N ILE A 356 -17.98 -11.60 -1.01
CA ILE A 356 -17.98 -10.45 -0.08
C ILE A 356 -16.89 -9.45 -0.49
N ASN A 357 -15.67 -9.95 -0.72
CA ASN A 357 -14.57 -9.14 -1.28
C ASN A 357 -14.92 -8.54 -2.63
N TYR A 358 -15.55 -9.31 -3.53
CA TYR A 358 -15.94 -8.79 -4.82
C TYR A 358 -17.03 -7.70 -4.73
N ARG A 359 -18.02 -7.86 -3.85
CA ARG A 359 -19.03 -6.83 -3.55
C ARG A 359 -18.37 -5.55 -3.06
N ASP A 360 -17.50 -5.64 -2.07
CA ASP A 360 -16.84 -4.48 -1.47
C ASP A 360 -15.95 -3.76 -2.49
N TYR A 361 -15.21 -4.52 -3.31
CA TYR A 361 -14.42 -4.00 -4.42
C TYR A 361 -15.28 -3.25 -5.44
N LEU A 362 -16.41 -3.83 -5.84
CA LEU A 362 -17.35 -3.17 -6.76
C LEU A 362 -17.92 -1.89 -6.18
N ILE A 363 -18.38 -1.89 -4.93
CA ILE A 363 -18.89 -0.68 -4.26
C ILE A 363 -17.84 0.42 -4.31
N THR A 364 -16.59 0.08 -4.03
CA THR A 364 -15.48 1.01 -3.96
C THR A 364 -15.17 1.63 -5.32
N GLU A 365 -14.90 0.81 -6.34
CA GLU A 365 -14.58 1.27 -7.70
C GLU A 365 -15.73 2.09 -8.31
N LEU A 366 -16.98 1.64 -8.09
CA LEU A 366 -18.16 2.36 -8.55
C LEU A 366 -18.34 3.67 -7.80
N HIS A 367 -18.13 3.73 -6.48
CA HIS A 367 -18.29 4.97 -5.72
C HIS A 367 -17.21 5.97 -6.08
N PHE A 368 -15.95 5.56 -6.19
CA PHE A 368 -14.83 6.45 -6.50
C PHE A 368 -14.67 6.80 -7.96
N ASN A 369 -15.37 6.12 -8.87
CA ASN A 369 -15.39 6.46 -10.30
C ASN A 369 -13.99 6.39 -10.95
N ASN A 370 -13.25 5.31 -10.67
CA ASN A 370 -11.96 5.05 -11.30
C ASN A 370 -12.17 4.69 -12.78
N PHE A 371 -12.00 5.66 -13.69
CA PHE A 371 -12.44 5.47 -15.07
C PHE A 371 -11.50 4.61 -15.93
N ASP A 372 -10.32 4.27 -15.43
CA ASP A 372 -9.38 3.35 -16.10
C ASP A 372 -9.67 1.87 -15.73
N TRP A 373 -10.49 1.67 -14.70
CA TRP A 373 -11.13 0.41 -14.33
C TRP A 373 -12.44 0.19 -15.11
N PRO A 374 -12.86 -1.05 -15.43
CA PRO A 374 -12.28 -2.35 -15.04
C PRO A 374 -11.26 -2.93 -16.04
N TYR A 375 -10.92 -2.20 -17.09
CA TYR A 375 -10.12 -2.69 -18.23
C TYR A 375 -8.68 -2.21 -18.17
N GLY A 376 -8.12 -2.32 -16.98
CA GLY A 376 -7.07 -1.48 -16.48
C GLY A 376 -7.26 -1.33 -14.97
N ASN A 377 -6.19 -0.98 -14.25
CA ASN A 377 -6.18 -0.72 -12.80
C ASN A 377 -6.96 -1.75 -11.95
N ALA A 378 -7.00 -3.01 -12.40
CA ALA A 378 -7.62 -4.10 -11.69
C ALA A 378 -6.57 -5.16 -11.40
N LYS A 379 -6.41 -5.47 -10.11
CA LYS A 379 -5.60 -6.57 -9.63
C LYS A 379 -6.41 -7.50 -8.76
N LEU A 380 -5.96 -8.75 -8.74
CA LEU A 380 -6.53 -9.80 -7.94
C LEU A 380 -5.43 -10.78 -7.56
N TRP A 381 -5.65 -11.50 -6.48
CA TRP A 381 -4.75 -12.54 -6.03
C TRP A 381 -5.48 -13.85 -5.76
N ARG A 382 -4.70 -14.92 -5.72
CA ARG A 382 -5.17 -16.26 -5.35
C ARG A 382 -4.07 -16.98 -4.59
N TYR A 383 -4.43 -17.62 -3.49
CA TYR A 383 -3.61 -18.63 -2.85
C TYR A 383 -3.81 -19.98 -3.57
N GLU A 384 -2.73 -20.57 -4.08
CA GLU A 384 -2.80 -21.79 -4.88
C GLU A 384 -3.16 -23.01 -4.02
N THR A 385 -4.34 -23.60 -4.24
CA THR A 385 -4.80 -24.85 -3.61
C THR A 385 -5.26 -25.86 -4.66
N ASN A 386 -5.36 -27.14 -4.28
CA ASN A 386 -5.86 -28.20 -5.18
C ASN A 386 -7.36 -28.05 -5.47
N ALA A 387 -8.14 -27.56 -4.50
CA ALA A 387 -9.57 -27.29 -4.58
C ALA A 387 -9.93 -26.21 -3.55
N PHE A 388 -11.17 -25.71 -3.58
CA PHE A 388 -11.68 -24.81 -2.55
C PHE A 388 -11.63 -25.44 -1.16
N GLU A 389 -11.06 -24.74 -0.19
CA GLU A 389 -10.89 -25.18 1.20
C GLU A 389 -11.74 -24.30 2.15
N PRO A 390 -13.03 -24.61 2.40
CA PRO A 390 -13.96 -23.73 3.12
C PRO A 390 -13.59 -23.48 4.59
N ASN A 391 -12.74 -24.32 5.17
CA ASN A 391 -12.30 -24.22 6.56
C ASN A 391 -10.86 -23.67 6.68
N ALA A 392 -10.23 -23.27 5.58
CA ALA A 392 -8.92 -22.63 5.63
C ALA A 392 -9.04 -21.23 6.27
N PRO A 393 -7.97 -20.70 6.88
CA PRO A 393 -7.91 -19.30 7.27
C PRO A 393 -8.28 -18.39 6.09
N TYR A 394 -8.89 -17.25 6.38
CA TYR A 394 -9.29 -16.28 5.34
C TYR A 394 -8.09 -15.92 4.45
N GLY A 395 -8.34 -15.81 3.14
CA GLY A 395 -7.28 -15.61 2.14
C GLY A 395 -6.64 -16.92 1.62
N LEU A 396 -6.61 -18.00 2.40
CA LEU A 396 -5.85 -19.23 2.09
C LEU A 396 -6.69 -20.38 1.52
N ASP A 397 -7.92 -20.08 1.08
CA ASP A 397 -8.94 -21.06 0.72
C ASP A 397 -9.00 -21.42 -0.77
N GLY A 398 -8.15 -20.83 -1.61
CA GLY A 398 -8.12 -21.10 -3.05
C GLY A 398 -8.98 -20.19 -3.91
N ARG A 399 -9.67 -19.20 -3.33
CA ARG A 399 -10.56 -18.27 -4.04
C ARG A 399 -9.80 -17.04 -4.57
N PHE A 400 -10.29 -16.48 -5.67
CA PHE A 400 -9.87 -15.17 -6.17
C PHE A 400 -10.41 -14.04 -5.29
N ARG A 401 -9.56 -13.05 -5.02
CA ARG A 401 -9.87 -11.81 -4.29
C ARG A 401 -9.27 -10.62 -5.01
N TRP A 402 -10.00 -9.52 -5.07
CA TRP A 402 -9.59 -8.27 -5.70
C TRP A 402 -8.86 -7.38 -4.71
N LEU A 403 -7.95 -6.58 -5.26
CA LEU A 403 -7.11 -5.62 -4.56
C LEU A 403 -7.44 -4.22 -5.08
N LEU A 404 -7.47 -3.20 -4.21
CA LEU A 404 -7.49 -1.82 -4.70
C LEU A 404 -6.10 -1.41 -5.17
N PHE A 405 -6.02 -0.91 -6.40
CA PHE A 405 -4.76 -0.61 -7.04
C PHE A 405 -4.89 0.55 -8.03
N ASP A 406 -3.97 1.52 -7.94
CA ASP A 406 -3.82 2.63 -8.91
C ASP A 406 -5.11 3.46 -9.08
N LEU A 407 -5.48 4.14 -7.99
CA LEU A 407 -6.76 4.85 -7.87
C LEU A 407 -6.64 6.35 -8.21
N ASP A 408 -5.46 6.86 -8.51
CA ASP A 408 -5.16 8.29 -8.68
C ASP A 408 -5.93 9.01 -9.81
N VAL A 409 -6.62 8.25 -10.67
CA VAL A 409 -7.55 8.74 -11.69
C VAL A 409 -9.04 8.60 -11.31
N GLY A 410 -9.34 8.23 -10.06
CA GLY A 410 -10.66 8.31 -9.46
C GLY A 410 -10.92 9.64 -8.75
N PHE A 411 -12.02 9.71 -8.01
CA PHE A 411 -12.37 10.80 -7.10
C PHE A 411 -12.28 12.21 -7.74
N GLY A 412 -12.94 12.36 -8.88
CA GLY A 412 -13.01 13.65 -9.58
C GLY A 412 -11.81 13.96 -10.48
N ALA A 413 -10.83 13.06 -10.65
CA ALA A 413 -9.79 13.21 -11.64
C ALA A 413 -10.37 13.06 -13.06
N GLY A 414 -10.58 14.16 -13.77
CA GLY A 414 -11.05 14.15 -15.17
C GLY A 414 -12.51 13.71 -15.40
N LYS A 415 -13.20 13.21 -14.37
CA LYS A 415 -14.62 12.81 -14.39
C LYS A 415 -15.43 13.56 -13.35
N GLN A 416 -16.68 13.90 -13.69
CA GLN A 416 -17.59 14.61 -12.79
C GLN A 416 -18.26 13.65 -11.80
N SER A 417 -18.77 14.19 -10.69
CA SER A 417 -19.42 13.42 -9.62
C SER A 417 -20.68 12.67 -10.08
N GLU A 418 -21.33 13.13 -11.16
CA GLU A 418 -22.57 12.57 -11.71
C GLU A 418 -22.38 11.41 -12.70
N GLU A 419 -21.14 11.05 -13.04
CA GLU A 419 -20.89 9.98 -14.02
C GLU A 419 -21.37 8.60 -13.48
N ASP A 420 -22.28 7.97 -14.23
CA ASP A 420 -22.90 6.67 -13.92
C ASP A 420 -22.01 5.52 -14.44
N MET A 421 -20.99 5.11 -13.67
CA MET A 421 -20.21 3.90 -13.99
C MET A 421 -20.99 2.61 -13.81
N GLN A 422 -22.07 2.61 -13.01
CA GLN A 422 -22.95 1.44 -12.88
C GLN A 422 -23.60 1.12 -14.22
N ARG A 423 -23.79 2.11 -15.11
CA ARG A 423 -24.22 1.89 -16.49
C ARG A 423 -23.35 0.88 -17.24
N SER A 424 -22.04 0.87 -17.02
CA SER A 424 -21.11 -0.08 -17.66
C SER A 424 -21.35 -1.52 -17.20
N ALA A 425 -21.91 -1.70 -15.99
CA ALA A 425 -22.32 -3.00 -15.46
C ALA A 425 -23.76 -3.39 -15.88
N ARG A 426 -24.54 -2.50 -16.54
CA ARG A 426 -25.91 -2.83 -16.99
C ARG A 426 -25.87 -3.78 -18.19
N ALA A 427 -26.67 -4.84 -18.12
CA ALA A 427 -27.13 -5.57 -19.29
C ALA A 427 -28.58 -5.14 -19.58
N ASN A 428 -28.92 -4.88 -20.84
CA ASN A 428 -30.32 -4.81 -21.27
C ASN A 428 -30.77 -6.23 -21.61
N PRO A 429 -31.64 -6.89 -20.82
CA PRO A 429 -32.08 -8.25 -21.11
C PRO A 429 -33.06 -8.34 -22.30
N TYR A 430 -33.52 -7.22 -22.86
CA TYR A 430 -34.53 -7.19 -23.94
C TYR A 430 -34.09 -6.48 -25.23
N GLN A 431 -32.84 -6.05 -25.33
CA GLN A 431 -32.26 -5.55 -26.58
C GLN A 431 -30.91 -6.24 -26.76
N ASP A 432 -30.74 -6.96 -27.88
CA ASP A 432 -29.61 -7.84 -28.25
C ASP A 432 -28.21 -7.18 -28.31
N ARG A 433 -27.88 -6.24 -27.43
CA ARG A 433 -26.53 -5.76 -27.18
C ARG A 433 -26.32 -5.51 -25.69
N LEU A 434 -25.43 -6.32 -25.12
CA LEU A 434 -24.76 -6.03 -23.85
C LEU A 434 -24.14 -4.63 -23.95
N VAL A 435 -24.31 -3.78 -22.92
CA VAL A 435 -23.70 -2.43 -22.92
C VAL A 435 -22.17 -2.54 -22.87
N ASP A 436 -21.64 -3.54 -22.14
CA ASP A 436 -20.23 -3.96 -22.22
C ASP A 436 -20.04 -5.42 -21.78
N ASP A 437 -19.99 -6.36 -22.72
CA ASP A 437 -19.86 -7.80 -22.50
C ASP A 437 -18.53 -8.26 -21.88
N HIS A 438 -17.63 -7.34 -21.55
CA HIS A 438 -16.33 -7.63 -20.95
C HIS A 438 -16.25 -7.33 -19.45
N PHE A 439 -17.29 -6.74 -18.83
CA PHE A 439 -17.26 -6.44 -17.40
C PHE A 439 -17.28 -7.76 -16.59
N PRO A 440 -16.21 -8.10 -15.84
CA PRO A 440 -16.12 -9.37 -15.12
C PRO A 440 -17.29 -9.53 -14.16
N PHE A 441 -17.93 -10.70 -14.14
CA PHE A 441 -18.91 -11.10 -13.11
C PHE A 441 -20.11 -10.15 -12.85
N ARG A 442 -20.42 -9.19 -13.72
CA ARG A 442 -21.61 -8.30 -13.57
C ARG A 442 -22.91 -9.06 -13.33
N ASN A 443 -23.02 -10.28 -13.87
CA ASN A 443 -24.23 -11.07 -13.80
C ASN A 443 -24.51 -11.59 -12.37
N LEU A 444 -23.60 -11.37 -11.40
CA LEU A 444 -23.89 -11.55 -9.97
C LEU A 444 -25.02 -10.63 -9.48
N PHE A 445 -25.25 -9.48 -10.12
CA PHE A 445 -26.40 -8.62 -9.79
C PHE A 445 -27.76 -9.24 -10.14
N TYR A 446 -27.81 -10.32 -10.93
CA TYR A 446 -29.05 -11.09 -11.12
C TYR A 446 -29.35 -12.05 -9.96
N ASN A 447 -28.36 -12.31 -9.09
CA ASN A 447 -28.59 -13.03 -7.86
C ASN A 447 -29.19 -12.09 -6.82
N TYR A 448 -30.43 -12.36 -6.40
CA TYR A 448 -31.16 -11.50 -5.46
C TYR A 448 -30.44 -11.31 -4.12
N SER A 449 -29.78 -12.35 -3.60
CA SER A 449 -29.02 -12.24 -2.33
C SER A 449 -27.85 -11.28 -2.49
N PHE A 450 -27.05 -11.47 -3.54
CA PHE A 450 -25.90 -10.61 -3.82
C PHE A 450 -26.33 -9.15 -4.08
N ALA A 451 -27.39 -8.94 -4.86
CA ALA A 451 -27.93 -7.60 -5.13
C ALA A 451 -28.40 -6.91 -3.84
N ASN A 452 -29.16 -7.61 -2.99
CA ASN A 452 -29.58 -7.06 -1.70
C ASN A 452 -28.40 -6.74 -0.78
N GLU A 453 -27.43 -7.65 -0.67
CA GLU A 453 -26.23 -7.41 0.13
C GLU A 453 -25.41 -6.23 -0.39
N PHE A 454 -25.28 -6.08 -1.70
CA PHE A 454 -24.64 -4.92 -2.32
C PHE A 454 -25.37 -3.62 -1.96
N VAL A 455 -26.69 -3.58 -2.14
CA VAL A 455 -27.49 -2.36 -1.89
C VAL A 455 -27.48 -1.99 -0.41
N ASN A 456 -27.61 -2.97 0.49
CA ASN A 456 -27.54 -2.74 1.94
C ASN A 456 -26.16 -2.31 2.40
N GLN A 457 -25.10 -3.00 1.96
CA GLN A 457 -23.72 -2.60 2.29
C GLN A 457 -23.45 -1.19 1.78
N TYR A 458 -23.96 -0.83 0.61
CA TYR A 458 -23.75 0.51 0.09
C TYR A 458 -24.53 1.58 0.86
N ALA A 459 -25.78 1.31 1.24
CA ALA A 459 -26.54 2.18 2.13
C ALA A 459 -25.84 2.36 3.48
N ASP A 460 -25.28 1.29 4.04
CA ASP A 460 -24.54 1.36 5.30
C ASP A 460 -23.33 2.29 5.19
N LEU A 461 -22.55 2.17 4.12
CA LEU A 461 -21.41 3.05 3.84
C LEU A 461 -21.82 4.51 3.64
N LEU A 462 -22.92 4.77 2.93
CA LEU A 462 -23.45 6.13 2.72
C LEU A 462 -23.96 6.79 4.02
N ASN A 463 -24.33 5.99 5.03
CA ASN A 463 -24.66 6.47 6.37
C ASN A 463 -23.44 6.56 7.30
N THR A 464 -22.28 6.03 6.89
CA THR A 464 -21.05 5.93 7.70
C THR A 464 -19.83 6.44 6.94
N SER A 465 -18.89 5.58 6.51
CA SER A 465 -17.56 6.00 6.04
C SER A 465 -17.60 6.80 4.72
N PHE A 466 -18.61 6.62 3.87
CA PHE A 466 -18.80 7.41 2.65
C PHE A 466 -19.70 8.64 2.84
N LYS A 467 -20.09 8.92 4.09
CA LYS A 467 -20.85 10.13 4.44
C LYS A 467 -19.96 11.36 4.29
N TYR A 468 -20.53 12.44 3.75
CA TYR A 468 -19.82 13.67 3.41
C TYR A 468 -18.88 14.18 4.53
N GLU A 469 -19.36 14.26 5.77
CA GLU A 469 -18.57 14.81 6.87
C GLU A 469 -17.34 13.96 7.19
N ASN A 470 -17.47 12.63 7.10
CA ASN A 470 -16.36 11.70 7.36
C ASN A 470 -15.33 11.77 6.23
N VAL A 471 -15.79 11.82 4.97
CA VAL A 471 -14.89 11.94 3.81
C VAL A 471 -14.15 13.28 3.81
N VAL A 472 -14.83 14.39 4.14
CA VAL A 472 -14.17 15.70 4.24
C VAL A 472 -13.17 15.74 5.39
N ALA A 473 -13.49 15.16 6.55
CA ALA A 473 -12.54 15.06 7.65
C ALA A 473 -11.27 14.32 7.22
N LYS A 474 -11.39 13.22 6.45
CA LYS A 474 -10.23 12.50 5.91
C LYS A 474 -9.46 13.31 4.87
N ILE A 475 -10.13 14.08 4.01
CA ILE A 475 -9.48 15.00 3.07
C ILE A 475 -8.64 16.03 3.83
N ASP A 476 -9.22 16.66 4.85
CA ASP A 476 -8.54 17.69 5.65
C ASP A 476 -7.37 17.11 6.45
N GLU A 477 -7.51 15.90 6.99
CA GLU A 477 -6.43 15.17 7.66
C GLU A 477 -5.22 14.96 6.73
N LEU A 478 -5.44 14.36 5.55
CA LEU A 478 -4.35 14.05 4.62
C LEU A 478 -3.76 15.31 3.97
N ALA A 479 -4.58 16.30 3.65
CA ALA A 479 -4.09 17.59 3.14
C ALA A 479 -3.25 18.32 4.19
N GLY A 480 -3.70 18.33 5.44
CA GLY A 480 -2.98 18.92 6.57
C GLY A 480 -1.62 18.26 6.83
N ALA A 481 -1.51 16.95 6.58
CA ALA A 481 -0.26 16.21 6.75
C ALA A 481 0.85 16.65 5.77
N ILE A 482 0.50 17.12 4.56
CA ILE A 482 1.48 17.52 3.54
C ILE A 482 1.54 19.04 3.29
N ASP A 483 0.66 19.82 3.93
CA ASP A 483 0.48 21.25 3.68
C ASP A 483 1.78 22.06 3.72
N SER A 484 2.60 21.83 4.76
CA SER A 484 3.86 22.57 4.96
C SER A 484 4.94 22.23 3.94
N GLU A 485 4.87 21.06 3.28
CA GLU A 485 5.85 20.64 2.27
C GLU A 485 5.45 21.07 0.85
N MET A 486 4.15 21.30 0.60
CA MET A 486 3.65 21.66 -0.73
C MET A 486 4.34 22.88 -1.37
N PRO A 487 4.69 23.96 -0.66
CA PRO A 487 5.45 25.07 -1.24
C PRO A 487 6.78 24.63 -1.88
N ARG A 488 7.54 23.73 -1.23
CA ARG A 488 8.82 23.23 -1.75
C ARG A 488 8.63 22.24 -2.89
N GLN A 489 7.62 21.37 -2.79
CA GLN A 489 7.20 20.49 -3.89
C GLN A 489 6.88 21.31 -5.15
N ILE A 490 6.11 22.38 -5.01
CA ILE A 490 5.74 23.28 -6.11
C ILE A 490 6.97 24.00 -6.66
N GLU A 491 7.81 24.59 -5.79
CA GLU A 491 9.03 25.27 -6.22
C GLU A 491 9.93 24.36 -7.06
N ARG A 492 10.11 23.10 -6.65
CA ARG A 492 10.96 22.14 -7.35
C ARG A 492 10.43 21.74 -8.73
N TRP A 493 9.12 21.58 -8.87
CA TRP A 493 8.51 20.91 -10.03
C TRP A 493 7.70 21.81 -10.95
N HIS A 494 7.33 23.01 -10.50
CA HIS A 494 6.71 24.03 -11.35
C HIS A 494 7.65 24.49 -12.47
N ASN A 495 8.93 24.69 -12.15
CA ASN A 495 9.91 25.14 -13.14
C ASN A 495 10.39 23.97 -14.04
N LYS A 496 9.77 23.86 -15.22
CA LYS A 496 10.09 22.83 -16.22
C LYS A 496 11.54 22.85 -16.72
N GLU A 497 12.22 24.00 -16.67
CA GLU A 497 13.64 24.10 -17.07
C GLU A 497 14.58 23.31 -16.15
N THR A 498 14.13 23.01 -14.93
CA THR A 498 14.91 22.29 -13.92
C THR A 498 14.62 20.79 -13.88
N TRP A 499 13.79 20.30 -14.81
CA TRP A 499 13.41 18.89 -14.86
C TRP A 499 14.60 18.02 -15.28
N PRO A 500 14.85 16.92 -14.56
CA PRO A 500 15.98 16.04 -14.82
C PRO A 500 15.79 15.24 -16.11
N GLY A 501 16.88 14.98 -16.82
CA GLY A 501 16.89 14.13 -18.02
C GLY A 501 16.16 14.76 -19.21
N ILE A 502 16.28 16.09 -19.38
CA ILE A 502 15.65 16.95 -20.40
C ILE A 502 15.25 16.11 -21.62
N ILE A 503 13.94 15.91 -21.71
CA ILE A 503 13.25 15.28 -22.84
C ILE A 503 13.69 16.07 -24.07
N ASN A 504 14.36 15.45 -25.04
CA ASN A 504 14.85 16.15 -26.24
C ASN A 504 13.73 16.61 -27.18
N ASN A 505 12.49 16.67 -26.69
CA ASN A 505 11.30 17.08 -27.39
C ASN A 505 10.48 18.04 -26.51
N GLN A 506 10.68 19.34 -26.75
CA GLN A 506 9.97 20.43 -26.07
C GLN A 506 8.44 20.26 -26.15
N GLU A 507 7.90 19.72 -27.24
CA GLU A 507 6.46 19.49 -27.39
C GLU A 507 5.90 18.49 -26.37
N ASN A 508 6.72 17.58 -25.85
CA ASN A 508 6.31 16.63 -24.82
C ASN A 508 6.34 17.28 -23.42
N ILE A 509 7.32 18.16 -23.16
CA ILE A 509 7.43 18.91 -21.90
C ILE A 509 6.23 19.86 -21.73
N ASP A 510 5.82 20.52 -22.81
CA ASP A 510 4.73 21.50 -22.78
C ASP A 510 3.38 20.85 -22.44
N LYS A 511 3.19 19.57 -22.77
CA LYS A 511 1.97 18.80 -22.48
C LYS A 511 1.85 18.33 -21.03
N ILE A 512 2.96 18.22 -20.31
CA ILE A 512 2.95 17.78 -18.91
C ILE A 512 2.54 18.96 -18.03
N LYS A 513 1.45 18.81 -17.28
CA LYS A 513 1.01 19.80 -16.28
C LYS A 513 1.75 19.58 -14.97
N SER A 514 1.96 20.66 -14.21
CA SER A 514 2.42 20.65 -12.83
C SER A 514 1.63 21.70 -12.06
N ILE A 515 1.64 21.61 -10.74
CA ILE A 515 0.96 22.57 -9.86
C ILE A 515 1.65 23.94 -9.99
N GLY A 516 0.89 24.97 -10.32
CA GLY A 516 1.34 26.34 -10.54
C GLY A 516 1.68 27.13 -9.28
N SER A 517 0.89 26.91 -8.22
CA SER A 517 1.01 27.68 -6.98
C SER A 517 0.37 26.96 -5.80
N TYR A 518 0.70 27.38 -4.58
CA TYR A 518 0.08 26.85 -3.37
C TYR A 518 -1.44 27.12 -3.34
N GLU A 519 -1.90 28.24 -3.88
CA GLU A 519 -3.33 28.54 -4.02
C GLU A 519 -4.03 27.58 -5.00
N GLU A 520 -3.38 27.24 -6.11
CA GLU A 520 -3.90 26.23 -7.03
C GLU A 520 -4.02 24.85 -6.36
N TRP A 521 -3.01 24.45 -5.58
CA TRP A 521 -3.09 23.20 -4.82
C TRP A 521 -4.28 23.20 -3.84
N LYS A 522 -4.46 24.26 -3.05
CA LYS A 522 -5.63 24.37 -2.15
C LYS A 522 -6.96 24.31 -2.91
N ASN A 523 -7.07 24.97 -4.06
CA ASN A 523 -8.25 24.86 -4.91
C ASN A 523 -8.49 23.43 -5.40
N ASN A 524 -7.43 22.69 -5.75
CA ASN A 524 -7.55 21.27 -6.11
C ASN A 524 -8.01 20.41 -4.93
N VAL A 525 -7.60 20.71 -3.69
CA VAL A 525 -8.09 20.04 -2.48
C VAL A 525 -9.58 20.34 -2.26
N GLU A 526 -10.03 21.58 -2.45
CA GLU A 526 -11.45 21.94 -2.36
C GLU A 526 -12.31 21.22 -3.42
N LEU A 527 -11.76 20.95 -4.61
CA LEU A 527 -12.46 20.13 -5.61
C LEU A 527 -12.68 18.68 -5.17
N LEU A 528 -11.83 18.12 -4.32
CA LEU A 528 -12.09 16.81 -3.69
C LEU A 528 -13.32 16.89 -2.77
N LYS A 529 -13.45 17.97 -1.99
CA LYS A 529 -14.61 18.16 -1.09
C LYS A 529 -15.91 18.37 -1.87
N VAL A 530 -15.85 19.07 -3.00
CA VAL A 530 -16.98 19.19 -3.93
C VAL A 530 -17.39 17.82 -4.46
N TYR A 531 -16.42 16.96 -4.84
CA TYR A 531 -16.72 15.60 -5.25
C TYR A 531 -17.38 14.80 -4.11
N ALA A 532 -16.81 14.85 -2.90
CA ALA A 532 -17.32 14.17 -1.71
C ALA A 532 -18.75 14.57 -1.34
N TYR A 533 -19.13 15.83 -1.55
CA TYR A 533 -20.49 16.32 -1.31
C TYR A 533 -21.50 15.72 -2.30
N TRP A 534 -21.19 15.78 -3.59
CA TRP A 534 -22.13 15.42 -4.64
C TRP A 534 -22.20 13.91 -4.92
N ARG A 535 -21.10 13.18 -4.77
CA ARG A 535 -21.02 11.78 -5.16
C ARG A 535 -22.03 10.88 -4.44
N PRO A 536 -22.23 10.97 -3.11
CA PRO A 536 -23.27 10.20 -2.41
C PRO A 536 -24.68 10.43 -2.97
N ILE A 537 -25.01 11.66 -3.36
CA ILE A 537 -26.33 12.02 -3.91
C ILE A 537 -26.56 11.30 -5.24
N TYR A 538 -25.63 11.44 -6.18
CA TYR A 538 -25.74 10.78 -7.49
C TYR A 538 -25.71 9.26 -7.38
N MET A 539 -24.93 8.70 -6.45
CA MET A 539 -24.87 7.26 -6.30
C MET A 539 -26.15 6.65 -5.72
N LYS A 540 -26.90 7.39 -4.91
CA LYS A 540 -28.28 6.99 -4.52
C LYS A 540 -29.18 6.93 -5.75
N GLU A 541 -29.19 7.98 -6.58
CA GLU A 541 -29.99 8.02 -7.80
C GLU A 541 -29.62 6.90 -8.80
N HIS A 542 -28.32 6.68 -9.01
CA HIS A 542 -27.83 5.61 -9.89
C HIS A 542 -28.24 4.24 -9.40
N THR A 543 -28.13 3.98 -8.09
CA THR A 543 -28.49 2.70 -7.47
C THR A 543 -30.00 2.45 -7.57
N ILE A 544 -30.83 3.45 -7.28
CA ILE A 544 -32.30 3.40 -7.47
C ILE A 544 -32.62 3.02 -8.92
N LYS A 545 -32.01 3.69 -9.89
CA LYS A 545 -32.23 3.44 -11.31
C LYS A 545 -31.69 2.09 -11.77
N PHE A 546 -30.53 1.66 -11.26
CA PHE A 546 -29.88 0.42 -11.67
C PHE A 546 -30.68 -0.81 -11.22
N PHE A 547 -31.14 -0.81 -9.96
CA PHE A 547 -31.92 -1.92 -9.38
C PHE A 547 -33.44 -1.76 -9.52
N ASN A 548 -33.91 -0.65 -10.12
CA ASN A 548 -35.33 -0.33 -10.28
C ASN A 548 -36.08 -0.30 -8.93
N LEU A 549 -35.52 0.43 -7.96
CA LEU A 549 -36.07 0.61 -6.62
C LEU A 549 -37.06 1.79 -6.62
N SER A 550 -38.03 1.79 -5.71
CA SER A 550 -39.08 2.81 -5.62
C SER A 550 -38.63 4.12 -4.97
N GLY A 551 -37.47 4.15 -4.32
CA GLY A 551 -36.92 5.33 -3.66
C GLY A 551 -36.04 4.98 -2.47
N MET A 552 -35.98 5.90 -1.51
CA MET A 552 -35.36 5.69 -0.20
C MET A 552 -36.29 6.13 0.92
N SER A 553 -36.12 5.54 2.10
CA SER A 553 -36.84 5.87 3.32
C SER A 553 -35.88 5.93 4.50
N ASN A 554 -36.26 6.70 5.52
CA ASN A 554 -35.51 6.83 6.75
C ASN A 554 -35.88 5.72 7.74
N ILE A 555 -34.86 5.15 8.38
CA ILE A 555 -34.99 4.29 9.56
C ILE A 555 -34.52 5.10 10.76
N SER A 556 -35.45 5.39 11.67
CA SER A 556 -35.17 6.03 12.95
C SER A 556 -35.03 4.98 14.04
N ILE A 557 -33.90 4.96 14.73
CA ILE A 557 -33.56 4.01 15.78
C ILE A 557 -33.45 4.74 17.12
N ASN A 558 -34.16 4.22 18.12
CA ASN A 558 -34.12 4.72 19.49
C ASN A 558 -34.23 3.57 20.50
N THR A 559 -34.12 3.89 21.78
CA THR A 559 -34.26 2.94 22.87
C THR A 559 -34.83 3.60 24.12
N ASN A 560 -35.54 2.82 24.94
CA ASN A 560 -36.00 3.27 26.25
C ASN A 560 -34.86 3.39 27.27
N ASN A 561 -33.70 2.76 27.02
CA ASN A 561 -32.57 2.75 27.93
C ASN A 561 -31.24 2.58 27.16
N PRO A 562 -30.57 3.68 26.77
CA PRO A 562 -29.35 3.61 25.97
C PRO A 562 -28.16 3.00 26.71
N ALA A 563 -28.18 2.94 28.05
CA ALA A 563 -27.13 2.25 28.81
C ALA A 563 -27.23 0.71 28.71
N CYS A 564 -28.35 0.17 28.21
CA CYS A 564 -28.64 -1.25 28.25
C CYS A 564 -28.34 -2.03 26.97
N GLY A 565 -27.88 -1.38 25.91
CA GLY A 565 -27.60 -2.08 24.66
C GLY A 565 -27.22 -1.17 23.51
N SER A 566 -26.80 -1.81 22.42
CA SER A 566 -26.64 -1.22 21.10
C SER A 566 -27.64 -1.85 20.14
N ILE A 567 -27.87 -1.20 19.01
CA ILE A 567 -28.77 -1.69 17.96
C ILE A 567 -27.99 -1.83 16.68
N LYS A 568 -28.01 -3.02 16.08
CA LYS A 568 -27.37 -3.28 14.80
C LYS A 568 -28.39 -3.15 13.67
N VAL A 569 -28.15 -2.26 12.71
CA VAL A 569 -28.91 -2.15 11.45
C VAL A 569 -27.99 -2.61 10.32
N ASN A 570 -28.33 -3.72 9.67
CA ASN A 570 -27.47 -4.42 8.72
C ASN A 570 -26.05 -4.63 9.28
N SER A 571 -25.04 -3.92 8.77
CA SER A 571 -23.67 -3.97 9.28
C SER A 571 -23.35 -2.89 10.33
N ILE A 572 -24.13 -1.82 10.40
CA ILE A 572 -23.91 -0.69 11.32
C ILE A 572 -24.30 -1.09 12.74
N VAL A 573 -23.39 -0.93 13.71
CA VAL A 573 -23.71 -1.02 15.13
C VAL A 573 -23.87 0.40 15.67
N ILE A 574 -25.08 0.72 16.15
CA ILE A 574 -25.46 2.01 16.71
C ILE A 574 -25.32 1.91 18.23
N ASP A 575 -24.40 2.67 18.81
CA ASP A 575 -24.18 2.74 20.25
C ASP A 575 -24.99 3.86 20.92
N LYS A 576 -24.82 4.00 22.24
CA LYS A 576 -25.55 4.98 23.05
C LYS A 576 -25.17 6.43 22.71
N GLU A 577 -23.96 6.68 22.23
CA GLU A 577 -23.49 8.00 21.83
C GLU A 577 -24.13 8.45 20.51
N GLN A 578 -24.52 7.49 19.67
CA GLN A 578 -25.18 7.72 18.38
C GLN A 578 -26.71 7.77 18.46
N MET A 579 -27.32 7.35 19.57
CA MET A 579 -28.78 7.34 19.72
C MET A 579 -29.35 8.67 20.23
N PRO A 580 -30.49 9.15 19.69
CA PRO A 580 -31.26 8.56 18.60
C PRO A 580 -30.55 8.71 17.25
N TRP A 581 -30.67 7.69 16.41
CA TRP A 581 -30.00 7.61 15.11
C TRP A 581 -31.02 7.61 13.98
N VAL A 582 -30.68 8.23 12.85
CA VAL A 582 -31.47 8.18 11.62
C VAL A 582 -30.54 7.86 10.47
N GLY A 583 -30.88 6.82 9.71
CA GLY A 583 -30.19 6.46 8.47
C GLY A 583 -31.17 6.36 7.30
N GLU A 584 -30.67 6.65 6.10
CA GLU A 584 -31.45 6.57 4.87
C GLU A 584 -31.11 5.27 4.12
N TYR A 585 -32.14 4.47 3.79
CA TYR A 585 -32.01 3.17 3.15
C TYR A 585 -32.88 3.07 1.90
N PHE A 586 -32.47 2.23 0.96
CA PHE A 586 -33.23 2.00 -0.26
C PHE A 586 -34.50 1.20 0.01
N ASN A 587 -35.60 1.63 -0.61
CA ASN A 587 -36.86 0.91 -0.58
C ASN A 587 -36.78 -0.39 -1.39
N ASP A 588 -37.74 -1.29 -1.18
CA ASP A 588 -37.87 -2.61 -1.83
C ASP A 588 -36.74 -3.60 -1.48
N VAL A 589 -35.91 -3.24 -0.49
CA VAL A 589 -34.83 -4.08 0.05
C VAL A 589 -35.17 -4.48 1.47
N ARG A 590 -34.81 -5.72 1.84
CA ARG A 590 -34.98 -6.20 3.21
C ARG A 590 -33.88 -5.69 4.12
N ILE A 591 -34.26 -5.20 5.29
CA ILE A 591 -33.35 -4.68 6.32
C ILE A 591 -33.34 -5.63 7.51
N ASP A 592 -32.15 -5.96 7.99
CA ASP A 592 -31.95 -6.69 9.24
C ASP A 592 -31.72 -5.69 10.38
N VAL A 593 -32.45 -5.84 11.49
CA VAL A 593 -32.24 -5.06 12.71
C VAL A 593 -32.16 -5.99 13.91
N GLU A 594 -31.15 -5.81 14.76
CA GLU A 594 -30.88 -6.66 15.93
C GLU A 594 -30.59 -5.81 17.18
N ALA A 595 -31.26 -6.12 18.29
CA ALA A 595 -31.00 -5.52 19.59
C ALA A 595 -29.92 -6.30 20.33
N ILE A 596 -28.80 -5.64 20.67
CA ILE A 596 -27.67 -6.25 21.37
C ILE A 596 -27.70 -5.79 22.83
N SER A 597 -27.93 -6.72 23.76
CA SER A 597 -28.01 -6.39 25.19
C SER A 597 -26.63 -6.26 25.82
N SER A 598 -26.43 -5.21 26.62
CA SER A 598 -25.27 -5.08 27.51
C SER A 598 -25.37 -6.03 28.72
N ALA A 599 -24.24 -6.28 29.37
CA ALA A 599 -24.21 -7.12 30.56
C ALA A 599 -25.15 -6.59 31.66
N GLY A 600 -26.04 -7.46 32.15
CA GLY A 600 -27.00 -7.13 33.21
C GLY A 600 -28.34 -6.57 32.71
N CYS A 601 -28.48 -6.29 31.42
CA CYS A 601 -29.73 -5.90 30.80
C CYS A 601 -30.31 -7.05 29.97
N LYS A 602 -31.61 -6.99 29.69
CA LYS A 602 -32.27 -7.92 28.78
C LYS A 602 -33.18 -7.17 27.80
N PHE A 603 -33.06 -7.47 26.51
CA PHE A 603 -34.04 -7.05 25.52
C PHE A 603 -35.44 -7.62 25.83
N VAL A 604 -36.44 -6.77 25.70
CA VAL A 604 -37.84 -7.08 25.99
C VAL A 604 -38.64 -7.16 24.71
N SER A 605 -38.65 -6.09 23.92
CA SER A 605 -39.43 -5.99 22.68
C SER A 605 -39.03 -4.78 21.83
N TRP A 606 -39.35 -4.86 20.55
CA TRP A 606 -39.43 -3.74 19.62
C TRP A 606 -40.81 -3.09 19.72
N THR A 607 -40.83 -1.76 19.69
CA THR A 607 -42.05 -0.94 19.60
C THR A 607 -41.85 0.18 18.57
N GLY A 608 -42.93 0.86 18.17
CA GLY A 608 -42.90 1.88 17.11
C GLY A 608 -43.75 1.42 15.94
N ASP A 609 -43.23 1.51 14.72
CA ASP A 609 -43.95 1.05 13.52
C ASP A 609 -43.92 -0.48 13.36
N ILE A 610 -42.96 -1.16 13.99
CA ILE A 610 -42.88 -2.61 14.06
C ILE A 610 -42.86 -3.05 15.53
N GLU A 611 -43.77 -3.94 15.89
CA GLU A 611 -43.83 -4.58 17.20
C GLU A 611 -43.34 -6.03 17.11
N SER A 612 -42.40 -6.42 17.99
CA SER A 612 -41.89 -7.80 18.03
C SER A 612 -41.18 -8.10 19.34
N ASP A 613 -41.34 -9.32 19.88
CA ASP A 613 -40.57 -9.79 21.03
C ASP A 613 -39.26 -10.50 20.62
N ASN A 614 -38.97 -10.60 19.31
CA ASN A 614 -37.73 -11.18 18.81
C ASN A 614 -36.61 -10.12 18.79
N GLU A 615 -35.44 -10.48 19.32
CA GLU A 615 -34.26 -9.59 19.33
C GLU A 615 -33.83 -9.16 17.92
N LYS A 616 -33.94 -10.08 16.95
CA LYS A 616 -33.70 -9.83 15.53
C LYS A 616 -35.00 -9.77 14.74
N ILE A 617 -35.17 -8.71 13.96
CA ILE A 617 -36.27 -8.52 13.01
C ILE A 617 -35.72 -8.34 11.59
N ASN A 618 -36.52 -8.75 10.61
CA ASN A 618 -36.26 -8.56 9.18
C ASN A 618 -37.55 -8.10 8.52
N PHE A 619 -37.49 -7.00 7.78
CA PHE A 619 -38.66 -6.43 7.12
C PHE A 619 -38.27 -5.82 5.77
N LEU A 620 -39.25 -5.73 4.86
CA LEU A 620 -39.11 -5.00 3.60
C LEU A 620 -39.34 -3.51 3.89
N LEU A 621 -38.43 -2.65 3.44
CA LEU A 621 -38.58 -1.20 3.60
C LEU A 621 -39.40 -0.61 2.45
N ASP A 622 -40.53 0.01 2.76
CA ASP A 622 -41.42 0.66 1.79
C ASP A 622 -41.86 2.08 2.21
N ALA A 623 -41.56 2.48 3.45
CA ALA A 623 -41.83 3.80 4.01
C ALA A 623 -40.83 4.14 5.13
N ASN A 624 -40.86 5.38 5.61
CA ASN A 624 -40.13 5.77 6.81
C ASN A 624 -40.61 4.94 8.01
N ILE A 625 -39.68 4.45 8.82
CA ILE A 625 -39.99 3.66 10.01
C ILE A 625 -39.26 4.19 11.23
N ASN A 626 -39.88 4.05 12.39
CA ASN A 626 -39.33 4.33 13.70
C ASN A 626 -39.38 3.06 14.56
N LEU A 627 -38.21 2.67 15.07
CA LEU A 627 -38.03 1.48 15.90
C LEU A 627 -37.44 1.89 17.25
N ILE A 628 -38.05 1.38 18.32
CA ILE A 628 -37.61 1.57 19.69
C ILE A 628 -37.30 0.19 20.29
N ALA A 629 -36.04 -0.06 20.61
CA ALA A 629 -35.64 -1.26 21.36
C ALA A 629 -35.90 -1.03 22.85
N ASN A 630 -36.69 -1.90 23.47
CA ASN A 630 -36.96 -1.86 24.90
C ASN A 630 -36.07 -2.85 25.64
N TYR A 631 -35.30 -2.34 26.60
CA TYR A 631 -34.50 -3.15 27.53
C TYR A 631 -35.04 -3.01 28.96
N LYS A 632 -34.72 -3.99 29.81
CA LYS A 632 -35.00 -4.00 31.25
C LYS A 632 -33.79 -4.43 32.07
#